data_AF-A0A239DQ24-F1
#
_entry.id   AF-A0A239DQ24-F1
#
_cell.length_a   1.000
_cell.length_b   1.000
_cell.length_c   1.000
_cell.angle_alpha   90.00
_cell.angle_beta   90.00
_cell.angle_gamma   90.00
#
_symmetry.space_group_name_H-M   'P 1'
#
loop_
_entity.id
_entity.type
_entity.pdbx_description
1 polymer ?
#
loop_
_entity_poly.entity_id
_entity_poly.type
_entity_poly.pdbx_seq_one_letter_code
_entity_poly.pdbx_strand_id
1 'polypeptide(L)'
;MKERLNTSIQSLSLILVAAGLAWVVWSADTTMAQMLFYLIILVAFIESLSLYLVGKVYPESHTSFKMGIIASLLILLGIKTMAAGFFIPLTIAVFAVNFLYNFYTNNKRRQGSFKRRTGKKMKMR
;
A
#
# COMPACT_ATOMS: atom_id res chain seq x y z
N MET A 1 17.44 7.93 -7.23
CA MET A 1 17.64 6.57 -6.67
C MET A 1 16.50 6.14 -5.74
N LYS A 2 16.16 6.91 -4.69
CA LYS A 2 15.02 6.64 -3.76
C LYS A 2 13.71 6.28 -4.46
N GLU A 3 13.49 6.95 -5.58
CA GLU A 3 12.36 6.81 -6.48
C GLU A 3 12.32 5.43 -7.20
N ARG A 4 13.44 4.91 -7.70
CA ARG A 4 13.50 3.55 -8.27
C ARG A 4 13.32 2.50 -7.18
N LEU A 5 13.89 2.77 -6.00
CA LEU A 5 13.81 1.92 -4.81
C LEU A 5 12.35 1.77 -4.32
N ASN A 6 11.57 2.85 -4.32
CA ASN A 6 10.14 2.79 -4.01
C ASN A 6 9.34 1.93 -4.99
N THR A 7 9.62 2.04 -6.29
CA THR A 7 8.97 1.20 -7.31
C THR A 7 9.33 -0.26 -7.11
N SER A 8 10.61 -0.56 -6.84
CA SER A 8 11.05 -1.92 -6.52
C SER A 8 10.34 -2.45 -5.28
N ILE A 9 10.22 -1.66 -4.21
CA ILE A 9 9.49 -2.03 -2.99
C ILE A 9 8.03 -2.36 -3.28
N GLN A 10 7.34 -1.56 -4.10
CA GLN A 10 5.92 -1.81 -4.46
C GLN A 10 5.74 -3.05 -5.34
N SER A 11 6.66 -3.30 -6.27
CA SER A 11 6.64 -4.54 -7.07
C SER A 11 6.92 -5.76 -6.20
N LEU A 12 7.86 -5.65 -5.26
CA LEU A 12 8.21 -6.72 -4.32
C LEU A 12 7.07 -7.01 -3.34
N SER A 13 6.33 -5.98 -2.90
CA SER A 13 5.15 -6.16 -2.04
C SER A 13 4.02 -6.88 -2.75
N LEU A 14 3.80 -6.62 -4.04
CA LEU A 14 2.82 -7.35 -4.86
C LEU A 14 3.19 -8.82 -4.98
N ILE A 15 4.46 -9.11 -5.27
CA ILE A 15 4.97 -10.48 -5.37
C ILE A 15 4.84 -11.21 -4.02
N LEU A 16 5.18 -10.55 -2.91
CA LEU A 16 5.05 -11.12 -1.57
C LEU A 16 3.60 -11.45 -1.20
N VAL A 17 2.64 -10.58 -1.51
CA VAL A 17 1.22 -10.84 -1.26
C VAL A 17 0.72 -11.98 -2.15
N ALA A 18 1.08 -12.01 -3.43
CA ALA A 18 0.71 -13.10 -4.33
C ALA A 18 1.32 -14.45 -3.92
N ALA A 19 2.60 -14.45 -3.51
CA ALA A 19 3.28 -15.64 -2.99
C ALA A 19 2.68 -16.13 -1.67
N GLY A 20 2.33 -15.22 -0.77
CA GLY A 20 1.64 -15.55 0.48
C GLY A 20 0.26 -16.18 0.24
N LEU A 21 -0.50 -15.64 -0.72
CA LEU A 21 -1.79 -16.21 -1.13
C LEU A 21 -1.64 -17.61 -1.75
N ALA A 22 -0.63 -17.79 -2.61
CA ALA A 22 -0.33 -19.11 -3.20
C ALA A 22 0.11 -20.13 -2.13
N TRP A 23 0.87 -19.70 -1.13
CA TRP A 23 1.31 -20.54 -0.02
C TRP A 23 0.13 -21.07 0.80
N VAL A 24 -0.90 -20.26 1.07
CA VAL A 24 -2.09 -20.72 1.82
C VAL A 24 -2.86 -21.81 1.08
N VAL A 25 -2.93 -21.75 -0.25
CA VAL A 25 -3.61 -22.77 -1.04
C VAL A 25 -2.88 -24.12 -0.95
N TRP A 26 -1.57 -24.12 -0.73
CA TRP A 26 -0.73 -25.32 -0.70
C TRP A 26 -0.36 -25.82 0.69
N SER A 27 -0.26 -24.94 1.69
CA SER A 27 0.32 -25.29 2.98
C SER A 27 -0.60 -26.12 3.87
N ALA A 28 -1.92 -26.15 3.64
CA ALA A 28 -2.96 -26.84 4.44
C ALA A 28 -3.02 -26.51 5.95
N ASP A 29 -1.92 -26.06 6.56
CA ASP A 29 -1.73 -25.81 7.99
C ASP A 29 -2.04 -24.35 8.39
N THR A 30 -2.22 -23.45 7.43
CA THR A 30 -2.47 -22.03 7.71
C THR A 30 -3.85 -21.60 7.24
N THR A 31 -4.66 -21.02 8.12
CA THR A 31 -5.96 -20.48 7.73
C THR A 31 -5.81 -19.18 6.92
N MET A 32 -6.73 -18.93 5.98
CA MET A 32 -6.76 -17.68 5.20
C MET A 32 -6.74 -16.43 6.10
N ALA A 33 -7.47 -16.45 7.22
CA ALA A 33 -7.51 -15.34 8.16
C ALA A 33 -6.16 -15.07 8.86
N GLN A 34 -5.40 -16.12 9.19
CA GLN A 34 -4.06 -15.98 9.79
C GLN A 34 -3.06 -15.40 8.79
N MET A 35 -3.07 -15.88 7.55
CA MET A 35 -2.20 -15.32 6.51
C MET A 35 -2.56 -13.86 6.20
N LEU A 36 -3.84 -13.53 6.06
CA LEU A 36 -4.27 -12.15 5.81
C LEU A 36 -3.83 -11.22 6.94
N PHE A 37 -3.87 -11.69 8.19
CA PHE A 37 -3.35 -10.94 9.33
C PHE A 37 -1.84 -10.63 9.19
N TYR A 38 -1.01 -11.62 8.83
CA TYR A 38 0.42 -11.39 8.61
C TYR A 38 0.68 -10.47 7.41
N LEU A 39 -0.11 -10.61 6.33
CA LEU A 39 -0.02 -9.72 5.18
C LEU A 39 -0.41 -8.29 5.52
N ILE A 40 -1.41 -8.07 6.38
CA ILE A 40 -1.77 -6.71 6.84
C ILE A 40 -0.57 -6.05 7.52
N ILE A 41 0.10 -6.76 8.43
CA ILE A 41 1.28 -6.25 9.14
C ILE A 41 2.40 -5.92 8.15
N LEU A 42 2.70 -6.85 7.23
CA LEU A 42 3.73 -6.68 6.22
C LEU A 42 3.45 -5.49 5.29
N VAL A 43 2.23 -5.38 4.77
CA VAL A 43 1.83 -4.29 3.87
C VAL A 43 1.83 -2.96 4.61
N ALA A 44 1.35 -2.90 5.87
CA ALA A 44 1.40 -1.69 6.67
C ALA A 44 2.84 -1.20 6.90
N PHE A 45 3.77 -2.13 7.16
CA PHE A 45 5.19 -1.82 7.27
C PHE A 45 5.77 -1.28 5.96
N ILE A 46 5.47 -1.95 4.84
CA ILE A 46 5.93 -1.51 3.51
C ILE A 46 5.38 -0.14 3.13
N GLU A 47 4.09 0.10 3.37
CA GLU A 47 3.44 1.38 3.09
C GLU A 47 4.02 2.51 3.95
N SER A 48 4.31 2.23 5.22
CA SER A 48 4.98 3.17 6.12
C SER A 48 6.40 3.50 5.65
N LEU A 49 7.17 2.50 5.24
CA LEU A 49 8.53 2.68 4.73
C LEU A 49 8.53 3.44 3.39
N SER A 50 7.57 3.14 2.52
CA SER A 50 7.33 3.87 1.28
C SER A 50 7.00 5.34 1.54
N LEU A 51 6.07 5.62 2.48
CA LEU A 51 5.73 6.98 2.89
C LEU A 51 6.95 7.73 3.44
N TYR A 52 7.74 7.09 4.30
CA TYR A 52 8.95 7.68 4.88
C TYR A 52 9.98 8.06 3.80
N LEU A 53 10.24 7.17 2.85
CA LEU A 53 11.22 7.40 1.79
C LEU A 53 10.81 8.50 0.80
N VAL A 54 9.51 8.68 0.60
CA VAL A 54 8.97 9.36 -0.58
C VAL A 54 8.06 10.55 -0.25
N GLY A 55 7.62 10.68 1.00
CA GLY A 55 6.64 11.68 1.43
C GLY A 55 7.06 13.14 1.19
N LYS A 56 8.36 13.43 1.09
CA LYS A 56 8.86 14.78 0.77
C LYS A 56 8.83 15.11 -0.73
N VAL A 57 8.84 14.08 -1.59
CA VAL A 57 8.98 14.22 -3.05
C VAL A 57 7.62 14.18 -3.75
N TYR A 58 6.69 13.41 -3.19
CA TYR A 58 5.41 13.14 -3.83
C TYR A 58 4.34 14.19 -3.46
N PRO A 59 3.27 14.30 -4.27
CA PRO A 59 2.15 15.19 -3.98
C PRO A 59 1.46 14.84 -2.66
N GLU A 60 0.84 15.83 -2.01
CA GLU A 60 0.10 15.61 -0.76
C GLU A 60 -1.05 14.61 -0.91
N SER A 61 -1.70 14.57 -2.07
CA SER A 61 -2.71 13.56 -2.39
C SER A 61 -2.17 12.13 -2.32
N HIS A 62 -0.88 11.92 -2.61
CA HIS A 62 -0.26 10.61 -2.50
C HIS A 62 0.02 10.21 -1.06
N THR A 63 0.53 11.16 -0.27
CA THR A 63 0.80 10.93 1.14
C THR A 63 -0.48 10.70 1.93
N SER A 64 -1.55 11.45 1.64
CA SER A 64 -2.86 11.28 2.29
C SER A 64 -3.48 9.94 1.94
N PHE A 65 -3.38 9.50 0.67
CA PHE A 65 -3.86 8.19 0.27
C PHE A 65 -3.12 7.06 1.00
N LYS A 66 -1.78 7.11 1.05
CA LYS A 66 -0.98 6.12 1.79
C LYS A 66 -1.31 6.09 3.28
N MET A 67 -1.49 7.24 3.92
CA MET A 67 -1.95 7.29 5.31
C MET A 67 -3.33 6.68 5.48
N GLY A 68 -4.25 6.91 4.54
CA GLY A 68 -5.58 6.29 4.51
C GLY A 68 -5.52 4.76 4.37
N ILE A 69 -4.64 4.23 3.52
CA ILE A 69 -4.39 2.79 3.40
C ILE A 69 -3.83 2.22 4.71
N ILE A 70 -2.83 2.86 5.30
CA ILE A 70 -2.26 2.42 6.58
C ILE A 70 -3.33 2.39 7.68
N ALA A 71 -4.15 3.44 7.79
CA ALA A 71 -5.26 3.50 8.73
C ALA A 71 -6.27 2.37 8.47
N SER A 72 -6.62 2.12 7.21
CA SER A 72 -7.55 1.04 6.83
C SER A 72 -7.01 -0.34 7.22
N LEU A 73 -5.71 -0.57 7.02
CA LEU A 73 -5.02 -1.80 7.44
C LEU A 73 -5.06 -2.01 8.95
N LEU A 74 -4.88 -0.95 9.75
CA LEU A 74 -5.00 -1.03 11.20
C LEU A 74 -6.45 -1.26 11.66
N ILE A 75 -7.43 -0.64 11.00
CA ILE A 75 -8.86 -0.87 11.27
C ILE A 75 -9.24 -2.33 11.03
N LEU A 76 -8.70 -2.96 9.97
CA LEU A 76 -8.94 -4.38 9.69
C LEU A 76 -8.50 -5.30 10.84
N LEU A 77 -7.47 -4.92 11.62
CA LEU A 77 -7.06 -5.68 12.81
C LEU A 77 -8.16 -5.69 13.88
N GLY A 78 -8.89 -4.58 14.05
CA GLY A 78 -10.06 -4.50 14.92
C GLY A 78 -11.28 -5.23 14.35
N ILE A 79 -11.50 -5.15 13.03
CA ILE A 79 -12.59 -5.88 12.37
C ILE A 79 -12.44 -7.39 12.54
N LYS A 80 -11.21 -7.91 12.55
CA LYS A 80 -10.94 -9.34 12.81
C LYS A 80 -11.60 -9.84 14.10
N THR A 81 -11.62 -9.03 15.16
CA THR A 81 -12.20 -9.42 16.46
C THR A 81 -13.67 -9.05 16.60
N MET A 82 -14.08 -7.88 16.08
CA MET A 82 -15.43 -7.36 16.25
C MET A 82 -16.43 -7.87 15.20
N ALA A 83 -15.96 -8.22 14.00
CA ALA A 83 -16.80 -8.57 12.85
C ALA A 83 -16.06 -9.54 11.91
N ALA A 84 -15.63 -10.68 12.44
CA ALA A 84 -14.77 -11.66 11.74
C ALA A 84 -15.30 -12.12 10.37
N GLY A 85 -16.63 -12.18 10.19
CA GLY A 85 -17.26 -12.54 8.91
C GLY A 85 -16.95 -11.56 7.77
N PHE A 86 -16.64 -10.29 8.08
CA PHE A 86 -16.27 -9.29 7.08
C PHE A 86 -14.76 -9.13 6.91
N PHE A 87 -13.95 -9.76 7.76
CA PHE A 87 -12.50 -9.57 7.77
C PHE A 87 -11.86 -9.96 6.44
N ILE A 88 -12.18 -11.14 5.92
CA ILE A 88 -11.61 -11.65 4.66
C ILE A 88 -11.98 -10.73 3.47
N PRO A 89 -13.27 -10.49 3.16
CA PRO A 89 -13.64 -9.69 1.98
C PRO A 89 -13.13 -8.25 2.06
N LEU A 90 -13.17 -7.62 3.25
CA LEU A 90 -12.66 -6.25 3.42
C LEU A 90 -11.14 -6.18 3.28
N THR A 91 -10.41 -7.17 3.80
CA THR A 91 -8.95 -7.20 3.65
C THR A 91 -8.54 -7.32 2.18
N ILE A 92 -9.22 -8.20 1.43
CA ILE A 92 -8.98 -8.35 -0.01
C ILE A 92 -9.28 -7.04 -0.74
N ALA A 93 -10.40 -6.38 -0.42
CA ALA A 93 -10.76 -5.10 -1.02
C ALA A 93 -9.71 -4.01 -0.76
N VAL A 94 -9.23 -3.87 0.49
CA VAL A 94 -8.19 -2.91 0.85
C VAL A 94 -6.88 -3.19 0.10
N PHE A 95 -6.48 -4.46 0.00
CA PHE A 95 -5.29 -4.84 -0.78
C PHE A 95 -5.46 -4.50 -2.27
N ALA A 96 -6.61 -4.83 -2.86
CA ALA A 96 -6.88 -4.54 -4.27
C ALA A 96 -6.83 -3.02 -4.56
N VAL A 97 -7.45 -2.21 -3.70
CA VAL A 97 -7.42 -0.75 -3.82
C VAL A 97 -5.99 -0.22 -3.67
N ASN A 98 -5.21 -0.74 -2.72
CA ASN A 98 -3.81 -0.36 -2.56
C ASN A 98 -2.99 -0.71 -3.81
N PHE A 99 -3.16 -1.91 -4.37
CA PHE A 99 -2.46 -2.32 -5.58
C PHE A 99 -2.84 -1.50 -6.79
N LEU A 100 -4.13 -1.27 -7.01
CA LEU A 100 -4.61 -0.45 -8.12
C LEU A 100 -4.03 0.96 -8.05
N TYR A 101 -4.02 1.55 -6.86
CA TYR A 101 -3.44 2.87 -6.64
C TYR A 101 -1.93 2.89 -6.88
N ASN A 102 -1.19 1.92 -6.34
CA ASN A 102 0.25 1.81 -6.54
C ASN A 102 0.59 1.62 -8.03
N PHE A 103 -0.19 0.82 -8.77
CA PHE A 103 -0.03 0.66 -10.22
C PHE A 103 -0.30 1.97 -10.98
N TYR A 104 -1.41 2.63 -10.67
CA TYR A 104 -1.80 3.90 -11.28
C TYR A 104 -0.74 5.00 -11.08
N THR A 105 -0.27 5.16 -9.83
CA THR A 105 0.74 6.17 -9.50
C THR A 105 2.08 5.87 -10.14
N ASN A 106 2.47 4.60 -10.25
CA ASN A 106 3.68 4.19 -10.95
C ASN A 106 3.60 4.51 -12.46
N ASN A 107 2.47 4.27 -13.10
CA ASN A 107 2.26 4.62 -14.52
C ASN A 107 2.28 6.14 -14.75
N LYS A 108 1.56 6.91 -13.93
CA LYS A 108 1.61 8.38 -14.00
C LYS A 108 3.02 8.95 -13.77
N ARG A 109 3.81 8.26 -12.95
CA ARG A 109 5.19 8.65 -12.66
C ARG A 109 6.15 8.36 -13.81
N ARG A 110 6.01 7.24 -14.52
CA ARG A 110 6.76 6.96 -15.76
C ARG A 110 6.54 8.02 -16.84
N GLN A 111 5.37 8.67 -16.82
CA GLN A 111 5.02 9.79 -17.70
C GLN A 111 5.50 11.17 -17.20
N GLY A 112 6.23 11.25 -16.08
CA GLY A 112 6.84 12.50 -15.58
C GLY A 112 5.88 13.50 -14.90
N SER A 113 4.58 13.22 -14.87
CA SER A 113 3.54 14.12 -14.32
C SER A 113 3.42 14.11 -12.78
N PHE A 114 4.05 13.14 -12.12
CA PHE A 114 3.85 12.83 -10.71
C PHE A 114 4.95 13.42 -9.80
N LYS A 115 5.11 14.75 -9.82
CA LYS A 115 6.02 15.47 -8.93
C LYS A 115 5.24 16.52 -8.13
N ARG A 116 5.60 16.71 -6.85
CA ARG A 116 5.08 17.82 -6.05
C ARG A 116 5.40 19.12 -6.78
N ARG A 117 4.40 19.95 -7.06
CA ARG A 117 4.61 21.31 -7.58
C ARG A 117 5.24 22.11 -6.45
N THR A 118 6.57 22.16 -6.40
CA THR A 118 7.28 23.13 -5.57
C THR A 118 6.82 24.50 -6.03
N GLY A 119 6.21 25.27 -5.12
CA GLY A 119 5.53 26.51 -5.44
C GLY A 119 6.37 27.37 -6.38
N LYS A 120 5.85 27.64 -7.58
CA LYS A 120 6.22 28.86 -8.28
C LYS A 120 5.88 29.96 -7.28
N LYS A 121 6.89 30.53 -6.61
CA LYS A 121 6.74 31.84 -5.98
C LYS A 121 6.15 32.71 -7.09
N MET A 122 4.89 33.12 -6.95
CA MET A 122 4.36 34.18 -7.79
C MET A 122 5.32 35.34 -7.59
N LYS A 123 6.12 35.64 -8.61
CA LYS A 123 6.79 36.93 -8.69
C LYS A 123 5.64 37.92 -8.82
N MET A 124 5.21 38.49 -7.69
CA MET A 124 4.48 39.75 -7.72
C MET A 124 5.40 40.72 -8.46
N ARG A 125 4.92 41.16 -9.62
CA ARG A 125 5.52 42.26 -10.38
C ARG A 125 5.22 43.57 -9.66
#